data_AF-A0A946HKS1-F1
#
_entry.id   AF-A0A946HKS1-F1
#
_cell.length_a   1.000
_cell.length_b   1.000
_cell.length_c   1.000
_cell.angle_alpha   90.00
_cell.angle_beta   90.00
_cell.angle_gamma   90.00
#
_symmetry.space_group_name_H-M   'P 1'
#
loop_
_entity.id
_entity.type
_entity.pdbx_description
1 polymer ?
#
loop_
_entity_poly.entity_id
_entity_poly.type
_entity_poly.pdbx_seq_one_letter_code
_entity_poly.pdbx_strand_id
1 'polypeptide(L)'
;MKKLIVKGLATATTFAALSTAAFAECGDVQMAEMNWASAELMANVDKFILENGYGCDVELVAGATMTTFASMNEKGQPDVAAELWINAVREPLFAAMDEGRLHSAVAGPITQLGEGWWVTPSFAEAH
;
A
#
# COMPACT_ATOMS: atom_id res chain seq x y z
N MET A 1 61.23 -8.44 44.97
CA MET A 1 60.96 -7.04 44.55
C MET A 1 61.09 -7.04 43.03
N LYS A 2 60.05 -6.98 42.19
CA LYS A 2 58.94 -6.03 42.11
C LYS A 2 57.67 -6.73 41.59
N LYS A 3 56.52 -6.41 42.19
CA LYS A 3 55.18 -6.65 41.65
C LYS A 3 54.82 -5.50 40.68
N LEU A 4 54.28 -5.80 39.51
CA LEU A 4 53.48 -4.90 38.66
C LEU A 4 52.60 -5.80 37.75
N ILE A 5 51.33 -6.03 38.07
CA ILE A 5 50.12 -5.24 37.73
C ILE A 5 49.55 -5.62 36.34
N VAL A 6 48.57 -6.55 36.37
CA VAL A 6 47.16 -6.39 35.91
C VAL A 6 46.86 -6.05 34.43
N LYS A 7 46.00 -6.93 33.85
CA LYS A 7 44.95 -6.74 32.81
C LYS A 7 45.34 -6.68 31.31
N GLY A 8 44.55 -7.43 30.53
CA GLY A 8 44.48 -7.48 29.07
C GLY A 8 44.65 -8.92 28.60
N LEU A 9 43.85 -9.54 27.74
CA LEU A 9 42.79 -9.12 26.81
C LEU A 9 42.25 -10.49 26.31
N ALA A 10 40.97 -10.82 26.33
CA ALA A 10 40.00 -10.34 25.36
C ALA A 10 38.58 -10.66 25.83
N THR A 11 37.86 -9.59 26.01
CA THR A 11 36.43 -9.47 26.25
C THR A 11 35.64 -9.88 25.01
N ALA A 12 34.48 -10.49 25.22
CA ALA A 12 33.27 -10.37 24.41
C ALA A 12 33.27 -10.95 22.97
N THR A 13 33.07 -12.26 22.86
CA THR A 13 32.26 -12.84 21.78
C THR A 13 30.77 -12.57 22.06
N THR A 14 30.35 -11.32 21.97
CA THR A 14 28.93 -10.93 21.97
C THR A 14 28.66 -10.07 20.75
N PHE A 15 28.54 -10.69 19.58
CA PHE A 15 27.84 -10.11 18.42
C PHE A 15 27.46 -11.24 17.44
N ALA A 16 26.62 -12.16 17.91
CA ALA A 16 25.87 -13.06 17.04
C ALA A 16 24.43 -13.19 17.55
N ALA A 17 23.85 -12.09 18.03
CA ALA A 17 22.42 -11.92 17.90
C ALA A 17 22.19 -11.58 16.43
N LEU A 18 22.15 -12.62 15.59
CA LEU A 18 21.52 -12.55 14.28
C LEU A 18 20.19 -11.87 14.53
N SER A 19 20.04 -10.69 13.95
CA SER A 19 18.79 -10.00 13.75
C SER A 19 17.87 -10.94 12.98
N THR A 20 17.23 -11.87 13.67
CA THR A 20 15.87 -12.23 13.29
C THR A 20 15.10 -10.95 13.53
N ALA A 21 15.00 -10.12 12.50
CA ALA A 21 13.90 -9.19 12.42
C ALA A 21 12.68 -10.07 12.71
N ALA A 22 12.15 -9.96 13.93
CA ALA A 22 10.86 -10.50 14.24
C ALA A 22 9.92 -9.69 13.36
N PHE A 23 9.71 -10.16 12.13
CA PHE A 23 8.57 -9.75 11.34
C PHE A 23 7.40 -10.17 12.21
N ALA A 24 6.84 -9.21 12.95
CA ALA A 24 5.50 -9.39 13.47
C ALA A 24 4.66 -9.81 12.26
N GLU A 25 3.92 -10.90 12.43
CA GLU A 25 2.98 -11.38 11.41
C GLU A 25 2.15 -10.18 10.96
N CYS A 26 2.12 -9.93 9.65
CA CYS A 26 1.54 -8.71 9.07
C CYS A 26 0.08 -8.53 9.50
N GLY A 27 -0.63 -9.64 9.73
CA GLY A 27 -2.02 -9.67 10.20
C GLY A 27 -3.02 -9.62 9.04
N ASP A 28 -4.27 -9.33 9.39
CA ASP A 28 -5.39 -9.29 8.45
C ASP A 28 -5.41 -7.93 7.72
N VAL A 29 -5.56 -7.95 6.40
CA VAL A 29 -5.62 -6.76 5.53
C VAL A 29 -6.81 -6.89 4.59
N GLN A 30 -7.75 -5.95 4.64
CA GLN A 30 -8.77 -5.81 3.62
C GLN A 30 -8.29 -4.88 2.51
N MET A 31 -8.39 -5.34 1.26
CA MET A 31 -8.00 -4.59 0.08
C MET A 31 -9.14 -4.50 -0.93
N ALA A 32 -9.41 -3.29 -1.41
CA ALA A 32 -10.42 -3.06 -2.43
C ALA A 32 -9.99 -3.66 -3.78
N GLU A 33 -10.77 -4.59 -4.29
CA GLU A 33 -10.74 -5.03 -5.68
C GLU A 33 -11.77 -4.21 -6.46
N MET A 34 -11.30 -3.19 -7.17
CA MET A 34 -12.20 -2.29 -7.89
C MET A 34 -12.74 -2.95 -9.16
N ASN A 35 -13.88 -2.48 -9.65
CA ASN A 35 -14.58 -3.04 -10.81
C ASN A 35 -13.95 -2.73 -12.20
N TRP A 36 -12.65 -2.44 -12.28
CA TRP A 36 -11.93 -2.24 -13.53
C TRP A 36 -10.59 -2.99 -13.53
N ALA A 37 -10.21 -3.52 -14.69
CA ALA A 37 -9.17 -4.55 -14.80
C ALA A 37 -7.78 -4.14 -14.28
N SER A 38 -7.37 -2.87 -14.41
CA SER A 38 -6.06 -2.44 -13.90
C SER A 38 -6.01 -2.48 -12.37
N ALA A 39 -7.10 -2.13 -11.68
CA ALA A 39 -7.16 -2.19 -10.23
C ALA A 39 -7.30 -3.62 -9.73
N GLU A 40 -8.09 -4.46 -10.42
CA GLU A 40 -8.17 -5.90 -10.13
C GLU A 40 -6.77 -6.53 -10.21
N LEU A 41 -6.02 -6.23 -11.28
CA LEU A 41 -4.65 -6.69 -11.45
C LEU A 41 -3.77 -6.26 -10.28
N MET A 42 -3.79 -4.97 -9.91
CA MET A 42 -2.94 -4.47 -8.84
C MET A 42 -3.33 -5.05 -7.48
N ALA A 43 -4.62 -5.13 -7.15
CA ALA A 43 -5.08 -5.74 -5.90
C ALA A 43 -4.64 -7.20 -5.76
N ASN A 44 -4.70 -7.98 -6.84
CA ASN A 44 -4.28 -9.38 -6.84
C ASN A 44 -2.74 -9.55 -6.78
N VAL A 45 -1.99 -8.66 -7.44
CA VAL A 45 -0.51 -8.65 -7.33
C VAL A 45 -0.08 -8.26 -5.93
N ASP A 46 -0.67 -7.20 -5.36
CA ASP A 46 -0.38 -6.75 -4.00
C ASP A 46 -0.74 -7.84 -2.98
N LYS A 47 -1.91 -8.49 -3.11
CA LYS A 47 -2.29 -9.65 -2.30
C LYS A 47 -1.23 -10.76 -2.37
N PHE A 48 -0.82 -11.15 -3.58
CA PHE A 48 0.19 -12.19 -3.75
C PHE A 48 1.50 -11.84 -3.03
N ILE A 49 1.97 -10.59 -3.15
CA ILE A 49 3.20 -10.12 -2.51
C ILE A 49 3.04 -10.09 -0.98
N LEU A 50 1.93 -9.58 -0.47
CA LEU A 50 1.66 -9.47 0.96
C LEU A 50 1.54 -10.85 1.62
N GLU A 51 0.82 -11.78 1.01
CA GLU A 51 0.67 -13.15 1.52
C GLU A 51 1.99 -13.94 1.46
N ASN A 52 2.70 -13.90 0.33
CA ASN A 52 3.87 -14.76 0.11
C ASN A 52 5.21 -14.12 0.53
N GLY A 53 5.27 -12.79 0.64
CA GLY A 53 6.47 -12.04 0.99
C GLY A 53 6.47 -11.49 2.41
N TYR A 54 5.29 -11.20 2.96
CA TYR A 54 5.15 -10.53 4.26
C TYR A 54 4.30 -11.30 5.27
N GLY A 55 3.64 -12.40 4.87
CA GLY A 55 2.82 -13.22 5.76
C GLY A 55 1.55 -12.52 6.24
N CYS A 56 0.96 -11.65 5.40
CA CYS A 56 -0.37 -11.08 5.65
C CYS A 56 -1.46 -12.09 5.30
N ASP A 57 -2.62 -12.01 5.95
CA ASP A 57 -3.87 -12.59 5.44
C ASP A 57 -4.66 -11.49 4.74
N VAL A 58 -4.87 -11.61 3.42
CA VAL A 58 -5.44 -10.52 2.62
C VAL A 58 -6.82 -10.90 2.11
N GLU A 59 -7.85 -10.18 2.52
CA GLU A 59 -9.20 -10.29 1.97
C GLU A 59 -9.41 -9.26 0.86
N LEU A 60 -9.82 -9.72 -0.33
CA LEU A 60 -10.25 -8.82 -1.40
C LEU A 60 -11.74 -8.52 -1.24
N VAL A 61 -12.09 -7.24 -1.20
CA VAL A 61 -13.48 -6.78 -1.11
C VAL A 61 -13.88 -6.02 -2.36
N ALA A 62 -15.04 -6.32 -2.91
CA ALA A 62 -15.53 -5.68 -4.12
C ALA A 62 -15.68 -4.16 -3.92
N GLY A 63 -15.11 -3.39 -4.85
CA GLY A 63 -14.98 -1.94 -4.74
C GLY A 63 -15.36 -1.18 -6.01
N ALA A 64 -15.57 0.12 -5.82
CA ALA A 64 -15.69 1.13 -6.88
C ALA A 64 -15.34 2.49 -6.28
N THR A 65 -14.96 3.47 -7.10
CA THR A 65 -14.44 4.77 -6.63
C THR A 65 -15.27 5.39 -5.50
N MET A 66 -16.59 5.55 -5.70
CA MET A 66 -17.45 6.23 -4.74
C MET A 66 -17.66 5.43 -3.45
N THR A 67 -17.93 4.13 -3.56
CA THR A 67 -18.26 3.27 -2.42
C THR A 67 -17.03 2.97 -1.58
N THR A 68 -15.90 2.69 -2.24
CA THR A 68 -14.62 2.48 -1.55
C THR A 68 -14.17 3.74 -0.86
N PHE A 69 -14.16 4.90 -1.54
CA PHE A 69 -13.79 6.16 -0.90
C PHE A 69 -14.67 6.47 0.31
N ALA A 70 -16.00 6.42 0.17
CA ALA A 70 -16.91 6.71 1.28
C ALA A 70 -16.69 5.77 2.47
N SER A 71 -16.50 4.47 2.22
CA SER A 71 -16.24 3.51 3.29
C SER A 71 -14.90 3.76 3.98
N MET A 72 -13.82 3.98 3.21
CA MET A 72 -12.50 4.30 3.77
C MET A 72 -12.54 5.60 4.58
N ASN A 73 -13.21 6.63 4.06
CA ASN A 73 -13.31 7.95 4.65
C ASN A 73 -14.05 7.97 5.99
N GLU A 74 -15.14 7.20 6.10
CA GLU A 74 -16.03 7.19 7.27
C GLU A 74 -15.73 6.07 8.27
N LYS A 75 -15.24 4.93 7.78
CA LYS A 75 -15.08 3.70 8.56
C LYS A 75 -13.65 3.21 8.65
N GLY A 76 -12.72 3.80 7.89
CA GLY A 76 -11.34 3.33 7.81
C GLY A 76 -11.21 1.94 7.17
N GLN A 77 -12.16 1.54 6.33
CA GLN A 77 -12.21 0.22 5.70
C GLN A 77 -12.68 0.29 4.24
N PRO A 78 -12.13 -0.48 3.29
CA PRO A 78 -11.00 -1.40 3.47
C PRO A 78 -9.68 -0.68 3.81
N ASP A 79 -8.67 -1.41 4.28
CA ASP A 79 -7.39 -0.84 4.70
C ASP A 79 -6.62 -0.24 3.51
N VAL A 80 -6.72 -0.88 2.33
CA VAL A 80 -5.99 -0.49 1.12
C VAL A 80 -6.91 -0.40 -0.10
N ALA A 81 -6.69 0.61 -0.94
CA ALA A 81 -7.15 0.65 -2.32
C ALA A 81 -5.92 0.65 -3.24
N ALA A 82 -5.68 -0.45 -3.95
CA ALA A 82 -4.49 -0.62 -4.80
C ALA A 82 -4.44 0.39 -5.97
N GLU A 83 -5.61 0.81 -6.46
CA GLU A 83 -5.78 1.92 -7.39
C GLU A 83 -6.96 2.79 -6.96
N LEU A 84 -6.86 4.10 -7.14
CA LEU A 84 -8.01 4.99 -7.02
C LEU A 84 -7.97 6.10 -8.06
N TRP A 85 -8.95 6.11 -8.96
CA TRP A 85 -9.20 7.21 -9.88
C TRP A 85 -9.99 8.32 -9.18
N ILE A 86 -9.31 9.44 -8.88
CA ILE A 86 -9.83 10.43 -7.95
C ILE A 86 -10.76 11.48 -8.58
N ASN A 87 -11.01 11.44 -9.89
CA ASN A 87 -11.70 12.52 -10.60
C ASN A 87 -13.06 12.90 -9.98
N ALA A 88 -13.82 11.90 -9.51
CA ALA A 88 -15.13 12.11 -8.88
C ALA A 88 -15.07 12.45 -7.38
N VAL A 89 -13.93 12.26 -6.71
CA VAL A 89 -13.77 12.38 -5.25
C VAL A 89 -12.58 13.24 -4.83
N ARG A 90 -11.97 14.00 -5.75
CA ARG A 90 -10.69 14.70 -5.53
C ARG A 90 -10.74 15.64 -4.32
N GLU A 91 -11.73 16.51 -4.27
CA GLU A 91 -11.88 17.49 -3.19
C GLU A 91 -12.06 16.82 -1.82
N PRO A 92 -13.03 15.91 -1.62
CA PRO A 92 -13.19 15.26 -0.32
C PRO A 92 -12.03 14.31 0.02
N LEU A 93 -11.37 13.70 -0.97
CA LEU A 93 -10.18 12.88 -0.75
C LEU A 93 -9.01 13.72 -0.22
N PHE A 94 -8.73 14.87 -0.82
CA PHE A 94 -7.65 15.73 -0.33
C PHE A 94 -7.94 16.30 1.06
N ALA A 95 -9.19 16.65 1.36
CA ALA A 95 -9.58 17.01 2.73
C ALA A 95 -9.31 15.85 3.72
N ALA A 96 -9.67 14.62 3.35
CA ALA A 96 -9.40 13.44 4.18
C ALA A 96 -7.90 13.17 4.38
N MET A 97 -7.07 13.47 3.37
CA MET A 97 -5.62 13.35 3.46
C MET A 97 -4.99 14.43 4.34
N ASP A 98 -5.44 15.68 4.21
CA ASP A 98 -4.98 16.81 5.04
C ASP A 98 -5.33 16.62 6.51
N GLU A 99 -6.48 16.00 6.78
CA GLU A 99 -6.93 15.63 8.13
C GLU A 99 -6.27 14.35 8.68
N GLY A 100 -5.46 13.65 7.86
CA GLY A 100 -4.78 12.42 8.25
C GLY A 100 -5.71 11.21 8.40
N ARG A 101 -6.92 11.26 7.82
CA ARG A 101 -7.85 10.11 7.79
C ARG A 101 -7.47 9.11 6.71
N LEU A 102 -6.88 9.59 5.61
CA LEU A 102 -6.39 8.76 4.51
C LEU A 102 -4.97 9.15 4.13
N HIS A 103 -4.21 8.21 3.58
CA HIS A 103 -2.84 8.44 3.13
C HIS A 103 -2.62 7.82 1.76
N SER A 104 -1.87 8.53 0.91
CA SER A 104 -1.38 7.99 -0.37
C SER A 104 0.02 7.41 -0.14
N ALA A 105 0.15 6.10 -0.30
CA ALA A 105 1.46 5.42 -0.21
C ALA A 105 2.36 5.72 -1.41
N VAL A 106 1.75 5.89 -2.59
CA VAL A 106 2.42 6.25 -3.84
C VAL A 106 1.56 7.22 -4.64
N ALA A 107 2.19 8.18 -5.32
CA ALA A 107 1.47 9.20 -6.10
C ALA A 107 0.68 8.61 -7.30
N GLY A 108 1.10 7.46 -7.80
CA GLY A 108 0.42 6.72 -8.86
C GLY A 108 1.15 5.40 -9.14
N PRO A 109 0.51 4.23 -9.00
CA PRO A 109 1.17 2.94 -9.22
C PRO A 109 1.46 2.68 -10.70
N ILE A 110 0.71 3.31 -11.61
CA ILE A 110 0.94 3.27 -13.05
C ILE A 110 1.00 4.71 -13.57
N THR A 111 2.10 5.07 -14.21
CA THR A 111 2.33 6.43 -14.73
C THR A 111 1.78 6.58 -16.15
N GLN A 112 1.45 7.83 -16.55
CA GLN A 112 0.95 8.18 -17.89
C GLN A 112 -0.44 7.62 -18.24
N LEU A 113 -1.24 7.30 -17.22
CA LEU A 113 -2.65 6.94 -17.41
C LEU A 113 -3.52 8.18 -17.65
N GLY A 114 -4.72 7.98 -18.19
CA GLY A 114 -5.73 9.02 -18.32
C GLY A 114 -7.16 8.48 -18.27
N GLU A 115 -8.07 9.29 -17.73
CA GLU A 115 -9.52 9.13 -17.85
C GLU A 115 -10.04 10.21 -18.79
N GLY A 116 -10.96 9.86 -19.69
CA GLY A 116 -11.43 10.82 -20.69
C GLY A 116 -12.56 10.27 -21.54
N TRP A 117 -12.82 10.99 -22.62
CA TRP A 117 -13.80 10.58 -23.62
C TRP A 117 -13.05 10.05 -24.84
N TRP A 118 -13.48 8.91 -25.33
CA TRP A 118 -13.00 8.34 -26.59
C TRP A 118 -14.13 8.41 -27.61
N VAL A 119 -13.81 8.92 -28.79
CA VAL A 119 -14.73 9.00 -29.93
C VAL A 119 -14.24 8.11 -31.05
N THR A 120 -15.16 7.62 -31.88
CA THR A 120 -14.78 6.84 -33.07
C THR A 120 -14.12 7.75 -34.11
N PRO A 121 -13.26 7.22 -34.99
CA PRO A 121 -12.70 8.00 -36.09
C PRO A 121 -13.79 8.67 -36.95
N SER A 122 -14.87 7.95 -37.23
CA SER A 122 -16.00 8.47 -38.01
C SER A 122 -16.71 9.66 -37.34
N PHE A 123 -16.81 9.66 -36.01
CA PHE A 123 -17.39 10.76 -35.26
C PHE A 123 -16.48 11.99 -35.30
N ALA A 124 -15.17 11.79 -35.15
CA ALA A 124 -14.17 12.86 -35.19
C ALA A 124 -13.97 13.46 -36.58
N GLU A 125 -14.27 12.73 -37.66
CA GLU A 125 -14.23 13.28 -39.02
C GLU A 125 -15.47 14.12 -39.35
N ALA A 126 -16.63 13.74 -38.80
CA ALA A 126 -17.91 14.40 -39.09
C ALA A 126 -18.16 15.70 -38.29
N HIS A 127 -17.39 15.94 -37.23
CA HIS A 127 -17.57 17.04 -36.27
C HIS A 127 -16.24 17.68 -35.92
#